data_AF-A0A974UB45-F1
#
_entry.id   AF-A0A974UB45-F1
#
_cell.length_a   1.000
_cell.length_b   1.000
_cell.length_c   1.000
_cell.angle_alpha   90.00
_cell.angle_beta   90.00
_cell.angle_gamma   90.00
#
_symmetry.space_group_name_H-M   'P 1'
#
loop_
_entity.id
_entity.type
_entity.pdbx_description
1 polymer ?
#
loop_
_entity_poly.entity_id
_entity_poly.type
_entity_poly.pdbx_seq_one_letter_code
_entity_poly.pdbx_strand_id
1 'polypeptide(L)'
;MGLKQSRKIIILLLGILLLASQVGCSGQKLDFQVSEHPANDLIPNAFTNHTVSTAQFDLHIQDSIFETEMGQELYDLILADYTALSTLLQADKHLDIYVMDEPLVDDILLDGTSIYCSIKDVKKGYYQTALVNAYTGFSLPWKLAGVEGAVFGNEIEVDELQEYYSDEANYKTLSLFPSFFFGVYTDHNTLETARDTAASLVNFIVAEQGPDALYQTISQTDYRQAWLESIGVNGTYEPVYDLGFLEEMAFSSSEDYTMIFTSANRTYSFSENFTDSPTPMMYLLSNFNTGMENMMAYIKDAAPGYFAQIEPTWEAPIYYYFDGDLRRSYSEPSKASLYFPSYSLSNLIYETTLYLFPEPKSETQVWKSVGLAEYMFTMADVPDLGLYNYFSLSADDLTGNDALFLTALQEYYLSKSDYPETLNDIDNGLVYEGMAMVALSNPLLDIEYPRMATWPIAAFTNQENKYLAYPGNSLTYPEAYLFTKYLVDIFGLESMLDYCSYSSATAFENTFGLSFYDAFADFRAAYSIDN
;
A
#
# COMPACT_ATOMS: atom_id res chain seq x y z
N MET A 1 -36.06 20.96 63.72
CA MET A 1 -35.59 20.14 62.57
C MET A 1 -34.40 20.76 61.82
N GLY A 2 -33.79 21.86 62.29
CA GLY A 2 -32.78 22.64 61.54
C GLY A 2 -31.29 22.43 61.88
N LEU A 3 -30.93 21.50 62.78
CA LEU A 3 -29.51 21.26 63.13
C LEU A 3 -28.86 20.07 62.41
N LYS A 4 -29.64 19.16 61.80
CA LYS A 4 -29.09 18.02 61.04
C LYS A 4 -28.81 18.35 59.57
N GLN A 5 -29.52 19.33 58.99
CA GLN A 5 -29.36 19.72 57.59
C GLN A 5 -28.12 20.60 57.38
N SER A 6 -27.78 21.46 58.35
CA SER A 6 -26.58 22.29 58.35
C SER A 6 -25.28 21.48 58.46
N ARG A 7 -25.27 20.35 59.20
CA ARG A 7 -24.10 19.44 59.25
C ARG A 7 -23.83 18.74 57.93
N LYS A 8 -24.85 18.37 57.16
CA LYS A 8 -24.67 17.73 55.84
C LYS A 8 -24.13 18.71 54.79
N ILE A 9 -24.58 19.97 54.84
CA ILE A 9 -24.09 21.04 53.93
C ILE A 9 -22.64 21.40 54.25
N ILE A 10 -22.25 21.45 55.54
CA ILE A 10 -20.87 21.72 55.94
C ILE A 10 -19.94 20.56 55.55
N ILE A 11 -20.39 19.30 55.66
CA ILE A 11 -19.60 18.13 55.21
C ILE A 11 -19.48 18.10 53.68
N LEU A 12 -20.53 18.49 52.94
CA LEU A 12 -20.47 18.59 51.48
C LEU A 12 -19.54 19.72 51.03
N LEU A 13 -19.57 20.88 51.69
CA LEU A 13 -18.66 22.00 51.43
C LEU A 13 -17.21 21.69 51.81
N LEU A 14 -16.96 20.93 52.89
CA LEU A 14 -15.63 20.43 53.25
C LEU A 14 -15.15 19.36 52.26
N GLY A 15 -16.04 18.52 51.74
CA GLY A 15 -15.71 17.55 50.68
C GLY A 15 -15.35 18.23 49.36
N ILE A 16 -16.07 19.28 48.97
CA ILE A 16 -15.77 20.10 47.78
C ILE A 16 -14.49 20.92 48.00
N LEU A 17 -14.22 21.44 49.22
CA LEU A 17 -12.95 22.10 49.53
C LEU A 17 -11.76 21.12 49.55
N LEU A 18 -11.97 19.87 49.96
CA LEU A 18 -10.94 18.82 49.97
C LEU A 18 -10.65 18.28 48.56
N LEU A 19 -11.66 18.19 47.70
CA LEU A 19 -11.49 17.87 46.27
C LEU A 19 -10.87 19.05 45.49
N ALA A 20 -11.21 20.30 45.83
CA ALA A 20 -10.54 21.48 45.27
C ALA A 20 -9.09 21.67 45.78
N SER A 21 -8.71 21.06 46.91
CA SER A 21 -7.34 21.09 47.42
C SER A 21 -6.40 20.05 46.78
N GLN A 22 -6.90 19.19 45.89
CA GLN A 22 -6.09 18.27 45.06
C GLN A 22 -5.82 18.82 43.65
N VAL A 23 -6.41 19.97 43.29
CA VAL A 23 -6.10 20.76 42.07
C VAL A 23 -5.25 22.00 42.44
N GLY A 24 -4.74 22.06 43.67
CA GLY A 24 -3.82 23.10 44.11
C GLY A 24 -2.40 22.80 43.63
N CYS A 25 -1.98 23.51 42.57
CA CYS A 25 -0.61 23.62 42.08
C CYS A 25 0.43 23.40 43.19
N SER A 26 1.25 22.36 43.05
CA SER A 26 2.51 22.28 43.77
C SER A 26 3.38 23.46 43.32
N GLY A 27 3.41 24.53 44.11
CA GLY A 27 4.26 25.71 43.90
C GLY A 27 5.76 25.44 44.10
N GLN A 28 6.24 24.28 43.69
CA GLN A 28 7.66 23.99 43.62
C GLN A 28 8.14 24.47 42.26
N LYS A 29 8.76 25.66 42.22
CA LYS A 29 9.42 26.15 41.03
C LYS A 29 10.43 25.11 40.57
N LEU A 30 10.32 24.67 39.33
CA LEU A 30 11.30 23.79 38.71
C LEU A 30 12.65 24.51 38.64
N ASP A 31 13.71 23.75 38.91
CA ASP A 31 15.09 24.25 38.86
C ASP A 31 15.72 23.81 37.55
N PHE A 32 15.74 24.72 36.57
CA PHE A 32 16.31 24.46 35.26
C PHE A 32 17.83 24.59 35.32
N GLN A 33 18.54 23.55 34.87
CA GLN A 33 20.00 23.50 34.81
C GLN A 33 20.48 23.79 33.39
N VAL A 34 21.55 24.57 33.28
CA VAL A 34 22.19 24.82 31.99
C VAL A 34 22.90 23.54 31.52
N SER A 35 22.67 23.17 30.27
CA SER A 35 23.24 22.00 29.59
C SER A 35 23.55 22.33 28.13
N GLU A 36 24.29 21.47 27.43
CA GLU A 36 24.59 21.64 26.01
C GLU A 36 24.03 20.46 25.21
N HIS A 37 23.35 20.77 24.10
CA HIS A 37 23.05 19.79 23.06
C HIS A 37 24.21 19.77 22.05
N PRO A 38 24.90 18.64 21.87
CA PRO A 38 25.99 18.53 20.90
C PRO A 38 25.44 18.55 19.47
N ALA A 39 26.25 18.99 18.51
CA ALA A 39 25.92 18.82 17.10
C ALA A 39 25.81 17.34 16.73
N ASN A 40 24.81 16.98 15.94
CA ASN A 40 24.61 15.65 15.37
C ASN A 40 24.09 15.75 13.93
N ASP A 41 23.79 14.61 13.30
CA ASP A 41 23.35 14.58 11.89
C ASP A 41 21.96 15.22 11.68
N LEU A 42 21.10 15.22 12.71
CA LEU A 42 19.77 15.83 12.69
C LEU A 42 19.80 17.33 12.99
N ILE A 43 20.67 17.73 13.93
CA ILE A 43 20.87 19.08 14.40
C ILE A 43 22.35 19.42 14.29
N PRO A 44 22.79 20.00 13.17
CA PRO A 44 24.21 20.16 12.85
C PRO A 44 24.93 21.21 13.70
N ASN A 45 24.18 22.01 14.48
CA ASN A 45 24.74 23.04 15.35
C ASN A 45 24.57 22.63 16.82
N ALA A 46 25.62 22.82 17.62
CA ALA A 46 25.51 22.72 19.06
C ALA A 46 24.84 23.96 19.64
N PHE A 47 24.06 23.81 20.71
CA PHE A 47 23.37 24.90 21.37
C PHE A 47 23.19 24.65 22.87
N THR A 48 23.02 25.73 23.62
CA THR A 48 22.80 25.71 25.07
C THR A 48 21.31 25.57 25.39
N ASN A 49 21.00 24.74 26.39
CA ASN A 49 19.65 24.48 26.87
C ASN A 49 19.52 24.73 28.36
N HIS A 50 18.32 25.12 28.78
CA HIS A 50 17.83 25.02 30.15
C HIS A 50 17.03 23.74 30.26
N THR A 51 17.53 22.81 31.09
CA THR A 51 16.99 21.45 31.20
C THR A 51 16.39 21.22 32.57
N VAL A 52 15.22 20.60 32.60
CA VAL A 52 14.64 19.99 33.80
C VAL A 52 14.45 18.50 33.56
N SER A 53 15.05 17.68 34.42
CA SER A 53 14.96 16.22 34.34
C SER A 53 13.98 15.68 35.38
N THR A 54 13.08 14.82 34.94
CA THR A 54 12.07 14.18 35.81
C THR A 54 12.06 12.66 35.63
N ALA A 55 11.15 11.94 36.29
CA ALA A 55 11.02 10.51 36.05
C ALA A 55 10.42 10.23 34.66
N GLN A 56 9.52 11.09 34.21
CA GLN A 56 8.73 10.93 32.98
C GLN A 56 9.48 11.38 31.74
N PHE A 57 10.13 12.54 31.82
CA PHE A 57 10.86 13.11 30.69
C PHE A 57 11.90 14.14 31.14
N ASP A 58 12.85 14.37 30.25
CA ASP A 58 13.76 15.50 30.30
C ASP A 58 13.26 16.58 29.32
N LEU A 59 13.03 17.78 29.84
CA LEU A 59 12.60 18.93 29.04
C LEU A 59 13.76 19.89 28.86
N HIS A 60 14.21 20.03 27.62
CA HIS A 60 15.29 20.90 27.19
C HIS A 60 14.71 22.10 26.45
N ILE A 61 14.95 23.32 26.94
CA ILE A 61 14.49 24.55 26.29
C ILE A 61 15.71 25.34 25.84
N GLN A 62 15.79 25.68 24.55
CA GLN A 62 16.90 26.44 23.99
C GLN A 62 17.08 27.79 24.70
N ASP A 63 18.32 28.14 25.05
CA ASP A 63 18.65 29.34 25.84
C ASP A 63 18.12 30.64 25.22
N SER A 64 18.06 30.73 23.89
CA SER A 64 17.57 31.92 23.19
C SER A 64 16.09 32.23 23.43
N ILE A 65 15.30 31.23 23.81
CA ILE A 65 13.85 31.36 24.05
C ILE A 65 13.46 31.12 25.49
N PHE A 66 14.40 30.83 26.39
CA PHE A 66 14.06 30.43 27.74
C PHE A 66 13.65 31.61 28.62
N GLU A 67 12.45 31.48 29.20
CA GLU A 67 11.99 32.25 30.36
C GLU A 67 11.43 31.29 31.40
N THR A 68 11.75 31.46 32.68
CA THR A 68 11.39 30.51 33.74
C THR A 68 9.87 30.25 33.84
N GLU A 69 9.04 31.28 33.66
CA GLU A 69 7.57 31.13 33.71
C GLU A 69 7.06 30.32 32.51
N MET A 70 7.60 30.58 31.32
CA MET A 70 7.29 29.84 30.10
C MET A 70 7.78 28.39 30.21
N GLY A 71 8.96 28.14 30.79
CA GLY A 71 9.45 26.79 31.03
C GLY A 71 8.56 25.99 31.97
N GLN A 72 8.01 26.63 33.01
CA GLN A 72 7.02 25.99 33.89
C GLN A 72 5.72 25.68 33.13
N GLU A 73 5.21 26.62 32.33
CA GLU A 73 4.00 26.43 31.51
C GLU A 73 4.17 25.24 30.54
N LEU A 74 5.29 25.18 29.83
CA LEU A 74 5.59 24.07 28.92
C LEU A 74 5.68 22.74 29.66
N TYR A 75 6.37 22.71 30.80
CA TYR A 75 6.44 21.50 31.62
C TYR A 75 5.05 21.02 32.05
N ASP A 76 4.20 21.93 32.55
CA ASP A 76 2.87 21.57 33.04
C ASP A 76 1.98 21.02 31.90
N LEU A 77 2.06 21.60 30.70
CA LEU A 77 1.35 21.12 29.51
C LEU A 77 1.84 19.72 29.10
N ILE A 78 3.16 19.55 28.97
CA ILE A 78 3.76 18.28 28.56
C ILE A 78 3.49 17.17 29.59
N LEU A 79 3.55 17.49 30.88
CA LEU A 79 3.24 16.55 31.95
C LEU A 79 1.77 16.12 31.92
N ALA A 80 0.85 17.05 31.64
CA ALA A 80 -0.56 16.72 31.49
C ALA A 80 -0.77 15.72 30.34
N ASP A 81 -0.17 15.98 29.18
CA ASP A 81 -0.29 15.11 28.01
C ASP A 81 0.36 13.73 28.24
N TYR A 82 1.55 13.70 28.86
CA TYR A 82 2.21 12.45 29.27
C TYR A 82 1.36 11.65 30.25
N THR A 83 0.76 12.31 31.25
CA THR A 83 -0.07 11.65 32.27
C THR A 83 -1.32 11.04 31.65
N ALA A 84 -1.91 11.72 30.67
CA ALA A 84 -3.06 11.21 29.93
C ALA A 84 -2.67 9.93 29.15
N LEU A 85 -1.51 9.91 28.48
CA LEU A 85 -0.98 8.71 27.83
C LEU A 85 -0.71 7.56 28.81
N SER A 86 0.00 7.84 29.91
CA SER A 86 0.31 6.84 30.94
C SER A 86 -0.96 6.26 31.57
N THR A 87 -2.03 7.05 31.69
CA THR A 87 -3.33 6.57 32.19
C THR A 87 -3.97 5.56 31.23
N LEU A 88 -3.97 5.84 29.93
CA LEU A 88 -4.53 4.94 28.93
C LEU A 88 -3.68 3.67 28.75
N LEU A 89 -2.36 3.85 28.60
CA LEU A 89 -1.43 2.80 28.18
C LEU A 89 -0.85 2.01 29.35
N GLN A 90 -0.96 2.51 30.58
CA GLN A 90 -0.46 1.85 31.80
C GLN A 90 1.03 1.49 31.74
N ALA A 91 1.79 2.25 30.95
CA ALA A 91 3.23 2.12 30.81
C ALA A 91 3.94 3.35 31.38
N ASP A 92 5.26 3.26 31.51
CA ASP A 92 6.11 4.42 31.78
C ASP A 92 7.33 4.31 30.87
N LYS A 93 7.58 5.37 30.10
CA LYS A 93 8.74 5.48 29.22
C LYS A 93 9.35 6.86 29.39
N HIS A 94 10.66 6.90 29.64
CA HIS A 94 11.37 8.16 29.75
C HIS A 94 11.59 8.75 28.36
N LEU A 95 11.29 10.03 28.17
CA LEU A 95 11.39 10.75 26.89
C LEU A 95 12.30 11.96 27.00
N ASP A 96 12.86 12.39 25.87
CA ASP A 96 13.64 13.63 25.76
C ASP A 96 12.86 14.62 24.89
N ILE A 97 12.56 15.81 25.41
CA ILE A 97 11.75 16.81 24.69
C ILE A 97 12.54 18.11 24.57
N TYR A 98 12.85 18.47 23.34
CA TYR A 98 13.61 19.66 22.96
C TYR A 98 12.66 20.71 22.38
N VAL A 99 12.65 21.88 23.00
CA VAL A 99 11.88 23.05 22.56
C VAL A 99 12.84 24.11 22.03
N MET A 100 12.67 24.48 20.76
CA MET A 100 13.60 25.32 20.00
C MET A 100 12.93 26.57 19.39
N ASP A 101 13.74 27.59 19.08
CA ASP A 101 13.30 28.91 18.58
C ASP A 101 12.79 28.85 17.14
N GLU A 102 13.55 28.19 16.27
CA GLU A 102 13.18 27.87 14.89
C GLU A 102 13.37 26.37 14.72
N PRO A 103 12.33 25.61 14.31
CA PRO A 103 12.55 24.24 13.93
C PRO A 103 13.44 24.26 12.67
N LEU A 104 14.49 23.44 12.64
CA LEU A 104 15.46 23.39 11.52
C LEU A 104 14.81 22.97 10.19
N VAL A 105 13.60 22.44 10.28
CA VAL A 105 12.66 22.03 9.24
C VAL A 105 11.32 22.63 9.66
N ASP A 106 10.39 22.97 8.76
CA ASP A 106 9.07 23.54 9.13
C ASP A 106 8.18 22.57 9.96
N ASP A 107 8.70 21.41 10.37
CA ASP A 107 8.01 20.29 11.00
C ASP A 107 8.65 19.84 12.33
N ILE A 108 7.86 19.14 13.14
CA ILE A 108 8.29 18.45 14.37
C ILE A 108 9.19 17.27 13.99
N LEU A 109 10.37 17.18 14.61
CA LEU A 109 11.29 16.06 14.37
C LEU A 109 11.19 15.04 15.50
N LEU A 110 11.30 13.77 15.13
CA LEU A 110 11.29 12.64 16.05
C LEU A 110 12.53 11.77 15.79
N ASP A 111 13.29 11.48 16.84
CA ASP A 111 14.40 10.52 16.81
C ASP A 111 14.30 9.56 18.01
N GLY A 112 13.69 8.40 17.77
CA GLY A 112 13.44 7.40 18.80
C GLY A 112 12.54 7.95 19.92
N THR A 113 13.12 8.25 21.07
CA THR A 113 12.43 8.83 22.24
C THR A 113 12.60 10.35 22.35
N SER A 114 13.34 10.97 21.43
CA SER A 114 13.61 12.40 21.40
C SER A 114 12.65 13.13 20.47
N ILE A 115 11.99 14.17 20.98
CA ILE A 115 11.05 15.02 20.23
C ILE A 115 11.63 16.42 20.13
N TYR A 116 11.67 16.99 18.94
CA TYR A 116 12.12 18.36 18.70
C TYR A 116 10.95 19.18 18.13
N CYS A 117 10.57 20.23 18.85
CA CYS A 117 9.39 21.02 18.53
C CYS A 117 9.57 22.49 18.91
N SER A 118 8.64 23.34 18.50
CA SER A 118 8.60 24.74 18.90
C SER A 118 7.65 24.95 20.10
N ILE A 119 7.76 26.13 20.74
CA ILE A 119 6.80 26.56 21.77
C ILE A 119 5.36 26.51 21.24
N LYS A 120 5.16 26.89 19.97
CA LYS A 120 3.85 26.91 19.32
C LYS A 120 3.27 25.50 19.25
N ASP A 121 4.09 24.51 18.93
CA ASP A 121 3.64 23.12 18.75
C ASP A 121 3.15 22.52 20.06
N VAL A 122 3.87 22.76 21.17
CA VAL A 122 3.43 22.35 22.50
C VAL A 122 2.12 23.04 22.88
N LYS A 123 2.05 24.37 22.75
CA LYS A 123 0.86 25.14 23.13
C LYS A 123 -0.38 24.86 22.28
N LYS A 124 -0.19 24.34 21.06
CA LYS A 124 -1.27 23.99 20.13
C LYS A 124 -1.57 22.49 20.09
N GLY A 125 -0.79 21.66 20.78
CA GLY A 125 -0.91 20.20 20.73
C GLY A 125 -0.37 19.56 19.46
N TYR A 126 0.28 20.32 18.54
CA TYR A 126 0.76 19.78 17.26
C TYR A 126 1.82 18.69 17.44
N TYR A 127 2.52 18.67 18.57
CA TYR A 127 3.52 17.64 18.90
C TYR A 127 2.92 16.32 19.40
N GLN A 128 1.59 16.23 19.62
CA GLN A 128 0.96 15.08 20.29
C GLN A 128 1.13 13.77 19.51
N THR A 129 1.06 13.77 18.18
CA THR A 129 1.36 12.56 17.38
C THR A 129 2.81 12.09 17.60
N ALA A 130 3.77 13.02 17.65
CA ALA A 130 5.17 12.70 17.92
C ALA A 130 5.37 12.19 19.36
N LEU A 131 4.61 12.73 20.33
CA LEU A 131 4.58 12.24 21.70
C LEU A 131 4.08 10.81 21.78
N VAL A 132 2.96 10.49 21.12
CA VAL A 132 2.41 9.13 21.04
C VAL A 132 3.44 8.19 20.42
N ASN A 133 4.08 8.58 19.32
CA ASN A 133 5.10 7.77 18.65
C ASN A 133 6.32 7.54 19.56
N ALA A 134 6.92 8.59 20.13
CA ALA A 134 8.06 8.46 21.05
C ALA A 134 7.74 7.55 22.24
N TYR A 135 6.52 7.68 22.79
CA TYR A 135 6.05 6.91 23.93
C TYR A 135 5.80 5.43 23.59
N THR A 136 5.14 5.14 22.47
CA THR A 136 4.70 3.77 22.11
C THR A 136 5.70 3.02 21.21
N GLY A 137 6.44 3.73 20.37
CA GLY A 137 7.20 3.17 19.26
C GLY A 137 6.33 2.70 18.08
N PHE A 138 5.05 3.08 18.04
CA PHE A 138 4.19 2.75 16.91
C PHE A 138 4.57 3.55 15.66
N SER A 139 4.61 2.88 14.50
CA SER A 139 4.76 3.53 13.20
C SER A 139 3.48 3.51 12.36
N LEU A 140 2.55 2.58 12.63
CA LEU A 140 1.32 2.47 11.87
C LEU A 140 0.40 3.68 12.10
N PRO A 141 -0.06 4.38 11.04
CA PRO A 141 -0.85 5.60 11.18
C PRO A 141 -2.13 5.42 11.99
N TRP A 142 -2.82 4.29 11.86
CA TRP A 142 -4.04 4.05 12.62
C TRP A 142 -3.79 3.90 14.13
N LYS A 143 -2.67 3.29 14.54
CA LYS A 143 -2.32 3.17 15.96
C LYS A 143 -1.97 4.53 16.55
N LEU A 144 -1.20 5.33 15.80
CA LEU A 144 -0.86 6.70 16.19
C LEU A 144 -2.11 7.55 16.32
N ALA A 145 -2.92 7.64 15.26
CA ALA A 145 -4.16 8.41 15.25
C ALA A 145 -5.17 7.91 16.29
N GLY A 146 -5.26 6.60 16.50
CA GLY A 146 -6.18 6.00 17.45
C GLY A 146 -5.81 6.33 18.91
N VAL A 147 -4.53 6.20 19.29
CA VAL A 147 -4.09 6.57 20.64
C VAL A 147 -4.17 8.09 20.84
N GLU A 148 -3.75 8.87 19.84
CA GLU A 148 -3.87 10.32 19.89
C GLU A 148 -5.32 10.77 20.09
N GLY A 149 -6.25 10.25 19.28
CA GLY A 149 -7.67 10.57 19.38
C GLY A 149 -8.31 10.06 20.69
N ALA A 150 -7.91 8.89 21.18
CA ALA A 150 -8.41 8.36 22.45
C ALA A 150 -7.98 9.19 23.67
N VAL A 151 -6.81 9.85 23.62
CA VAL A 151 -6.22 10.58 24.74
C VAL A 151 -6.51 12.09 24.65
N PHE A 152 -6.32 12.68 23.47
CA PHE A 152 -6.34 14.12 23.23
C PHE A 152 -7.52 14.58 22.37
N GLY A 153 -8.21 13.65 21.71
CA GLY A 153 -9.31 13.94 20.82
C GLY A 153 -10.57 14.44 21.55
N ASN A 154 -11.52 14.91 20.74
CA ASN A 154 -12.86 15.18 21.25
C ASN A 154 -13.58 13.88 21.60
N GLU A 155 -14.69 14.00 22.33
CA GLU A 155 -15.58 12.86 22.56
C GLU A 155 -16.07 12.30 21.21
N ILE A 156 -15.94 10.99 21.04
CA ILE A 156 -16.29 10.30 19.81
C ILE A 156 -17.82 10.13 19.78
N GLU A 157 -18.45 10.69 18.76
CA GLU A 157 -19.89 10.57 18.53
C GLU A 157 -20.19 9.16 17.96
N VAL A 158 -20.37 8.18 18.85
CA VAL A 158 -20.60 6.76 18.48
C VAL A 158 -21.82 6.60 17.55
N ASP A 159 -22.85 7.43 17.72
CA ASP A 159 -24.05 7.42 16.86
C ASP A 159 -23.70 7.77 15.40
N GLU A 160 -22.73 8.66 15.15
CA GLU A 160 -22.27 9.01 13.80
C GLU A 160 -21.49 7.87 13.16
N LEU A 161 -20.63 7.19 13.93
CA LEU A 161 -19.93 5.99 13.46
C LEU A 161 -20.92 4.84 13.17
N GLN A 162 -21.93 4.66 14.02
CA GLN A 162 -22.99 3.67 13.78
C GLN A 162 -23.75 3.97 12.48
N GLU A 163 -24.11 5.23 12.23
CA GLU A 163 -24.76 5.65 10.98
C GLU A 163 -23.85 5.40 9.77
N TYR A 164 -22.58 5.79 9.84
CA TYR A 164 -21.61 5.58 8.77
C TYR A 164 -21.44 4.10 8.42
N TYR A 165 -21.25 3.24 9.41
CA TYR A 165 -21.09 1.80 9.24
C TYR A 165 -22.43 1.03 9.07
N SER A 166 -23.56 1.72 9.01
CA SER A 166 -24.82 1.08 8.61
C SER A 166 -24.84 0.71 7.11
N ASP A 167 -23.95 1.30 6.32
CA ASP A 167 -23.68 0.96 4.93
C ASP A 167 -22.42 0.07 4.83
N GLU A 168 -22.59 -1.17 4.36
CA GLU A 168 -21.49 -2.13 4.17
C GLU A 168 -20.41 -1.62 3.20
N ALA A 169 -20.74 -0.70 2.28
CA ALA A 169 -19.77 -0.08 1.37
C ALA A 169 -18.68 0.72 2.12
N ASN A 170 -18.95 1.10 3.37
CA ASN A 170 -18.04 1.83 4.24
C ASN A 170 -17.11 0.92 5.07
N TYR A 171 -17.31 -0.41 5.03
CA TYR A 171 -16.48 -1.36 5.81
C TYR A 171 -15.01 -1.33 5.40
N LYS A 172 -14.70 -0.91 4.17
CA LYS A 172 -13.33 -0.69 3.71
C LYS A 172 -12.53 0.27 4.59
N THR A 173 -13.16 1.29 5.19
CA THR A 173 -12.52 2.24 6.09
C THR A 173 -12.10 1.57 7.40
N LEU A 174 -12.87 0.56 7.84
CA LEU A 174 -12.53 -0.27 9.00
C LEU A 174 -11.33 -1.18 8.74
N SER A 175 -10.83 -1.27 7.50
CA SER A 175 -9.56 -1.95 7.23
C SER A 175 -8.36 -1.29 7.91
N LEU A 176 -8.50 -0.01 8.31
CA LEU A 176 -7.44 0.81 8.90
C LEU A 176 -6.17 0.84 8.05
N PHE A 177 -6.33 0.62 6.74
CA PHE A 177 -5.22 0.67 5.81
C PHE A 177 -4.58 2.06 5.85
N PRO A 178 -3.24 2.18 5.91
CA PRO A 178 -2.57 3.46 6.18
C PRO A 178 -3.00 4.64 5.31
N SER A 179 -3.35 4.43 4.04
CA SER A 179 -3.74 5.54 3.16
C SER A 179 -5.05 6.24 3.56
N PHE A 180 -5.91 5.63 4.38
CA PHE A 180 -7.06 6.33 4.98
C PHE A 180 -6.66 7.45 5.96
N PHE A 181 -5.39 7.50 6.40
CA PHE A 181 -4.89 8.48 7.37
C PHE A 181 -4.08 9.61 6.73
N PHE A 182 -4.00 9.66 5.40
CA PHE A 182 -3.29 10.70 4.65
C PHE A 182 -4.25 11.43 3.70
N GLY A 183 -4.42 12.74 3.90
CA GLY A 183 -5.33 13.56 3.08
C GLY A 183 -4.95 13.68 1.59
N VAL A 184 -3.74 13.26 1.21
CA VAL A 184 -3.35 13.14 -0.21
C VAL A 184 -4.06 11.97 -0.92
N TYR A 185 -4.49 10.95 -0.17
CA TYR A 185 -5.12 9.74 -0.70
C TYR A 185 -6.60 9.62 -0.37
N THR A 186 -7.18 10.54 0.39
CA THR A 186 -8.58 10.43 0.81
C THR A 186 -9.20 11.80 1.07
N ASP A 187 -10.52 11.89 0.92
CA ASP A 187 -11.24 13.11 1.24
C ASP A 187 -11.27 13.38 2.75
N HIS A 188 -11.54 14.64 3.10
CA HIS A 188 -11.52 15.10 4.48
C HIS A 188 -12.50 14.34 5.40
N ASN A 189 -13.71 14.03 4.93
CA ASN A 189 -14.72 13.38 5.76
C ASN A 189 -14.32 11.92 6.03
N THR A 190 -13.82 11.22 5.02
CA THR A 190 -13.30 9.86 5.18
C THR A 190 -12.09 9.83 6.11
N LEU A 191 -11.18 10.81 6.00
CA LEU A 191 -10.03 10.96 6.90
C LEU A 191 -10.46 11.15 8.36
N GLU A 192 -11.41 12.05 8.62
CA GLU A 192 -11.94 12.29 9.98
C GLU A 192 -12.61 11.02 10.53
N THR A 193 -13.47 10.38 9.72
CA THR A 193 -14.13 9.13 10.11
C THR A 193 -13.12 8.02 10.41
N ALA A 194 -12.04 7.90 9.64
CA ALA A 194 -10.98 6.92 9.89
C ALA A 194 -10.25 7.18 11.22
N ARG A 195 -10.04 8.45 11.59
CA ARG A 195 -9.44 8.83 12.88
C ARG A 195 -10.37 8.52 14.05
N ASP A 196 -11.65 8.88 13.94
CA ASP A 196 -12.65 8.60 14.98
C ASP A 196 -12.86 7.09 15.15
N THR A 197 -12.88 6.35 14.04
CA THR A 197 -12.90 4.89 14.04
C THR A 197 -11.68 4.32 14.76
N ALA A 198 -10.48 4.79 14.44
CA ALA A 198 -9.25 4.32 15.07
C ALA A 198 -9.25 4.62 16.59
N ALA A 199 -9.69 5.79 17.00
CA ALA A 199 -9.78 6.18 18.41
C ALA A 199 -10.81 5.34 19.17
N SER A 200 -11.99 5.12 18.56
CA SER A 200 -13.05 4.28 19.12
C SER A 200 -12.59 2.84 19.28
N LEU A 201 -11.90 2.31 18.26
CA LEU A 201 -11.36 0.96 18.29
C LEU A 201 -10.25 0.81 19.33
N VAL A 202 -9.35 1.80 19.48
CA VAL A 202 -8.32 1.79 20.52
C VAL A 202 -8.96 1.75 21.91
N ASN A 203 -9.96 2.60 22.17
CA ASN A 203 -10.69 2.58 23.44
C ASN A 203 -11.34 1.22 23.71
N PHE A 204 -11.93 0.60 22.68
CA PHE A 204 -12.52 -0.73 22.77
C PHE A 204 -11.46 -1.81 23.08
N ILE A 205 -10.33 -1.84 22.37
CA ILE A 205 -9.24 -2.80 22.59
C ILE A 205 -8.69 -2.67 24.01
N VAL A 206 -8.43 -1.45 24.48
CA VAL A 206 -7.91 -1.19 25.82
C VAL A 206 -8.90 -1.62 26.89
N ALA A 207 -10.19 -1.37 26.69
CA ALA A 207 -11.24 -1.75 27.64
C ALA A 207 -11.41 -3.27 27.75
N GLU A 208 -11.36 -3.99 26.62
CA GLU A 208 -11.65 -5.43 26.57
C GLU A 208 -10.42 -6.30 26.86
N GLN A 209 -9.23 -5.90 26.40
CA GLN A 209 -8.01 -6.72 26.46
C GLN A 209 -6.84 -6.06 27.20
N GLY A 210 -6.98 -4.79 27.58
CA GLY A 210 -5.91 -4.02 28.19
C GLY A 210 -4.96 -3.40 27.16
N PRO A 211 -4.14 -2.43 27.60
CA PRO A 211 -3.30 -1.63 26.70
C PRO A 211 -2.20 -2.42 25.99
N ASP A 212 -1.70 -3.50 26.60
CA ASP A 212 -0.68 -4.38 26.00
C ASP A 212 -1.13 -4.98 24.67
N ALA A 213 -2.44 -5.13 24.44
CA ALA A 213 -2.98 -5.64 23.19
C ALA A 213 -2.62 -4.75 21.99
N LEU A 214 -2.45 -3.44 22.18
CA LEU A 214 -2.05 -2.51 21.12
C LEU A 214 -0.62 -2.77 20.61
N TYR A 215 0.23 -3.43 21.39
CA TYR A 215 1.61 -3.75 21.02
C TYR A 215 1.73 -5.08 20.27
N GLN A 216 0.66 -5.86 20.21
CA GLN A 216 0.64 -7.11 19.49
C GLN A 216 0.37 -6.86 18.00
N THR A 217 0.77 -7.83 17.18
CA THR A 217 0.26 -7.94 15.81
C THR A 217 -1.22 -8.28 15.95
N ILE A 218 -2.06 -7.29 15.70
CA ILE A 218 -3.50 -7.45 15.73
C ILE A 218 -3.88 -7.91 14.33
N SER A 219 -4.41 -9.13 14.21
CA SER A 219 -5.00 -9.59 12.95
C SER A 219 -6.09 -8.60 12.54
N GLN A 220 -6.18 -8.34 11.24
CA GLN A 220 -7.20 -7.52 10.63
C GLN A 220 -8.62 -7.89 11.07
N THR A 221 -8.89 -9.07 11.63
CA THR A 221 -10.26 -9.51 11.94
C THR A 221 -10.63 -9.51 13.42
N ASP A 222 -9.65 -9.56 14.34
CA ASP A 222 -9.91 -10.02 15.71
C ASP A 222 -10.80 -9.06 16.53
N TYR A 223 -10.73 -7.75 16.24
CA TYR A 223 -11.47 -6.72 16.98
C TYR A 223 -12.51 -5.97 16.16
N ARG A 224 -12.43 -6.02 14.83
CA ARG A 224 -13.27 -5.19 13.95
C ARG A 224 -14.73 -5.62 14.02
N GLN A 225 -15.00 -6.91 13.97
CA GLN A 225 -16.35 -7.44 14.13
C GLN A 225 -16.92 -7.14 15.52
N ALA A 226 -16.17 -7.44 16.58
CA ALA A 226 -16.62 -7.20 17.95
C ALA A 226 -16.86 -5.71 18.23
N TRP A 227 -16.05 -4.84 17.63
CA TRP A 227 -16.24 -3.40 17.72
C TRP A 227 -17.49 -2.92 16.97
N LEU A 228 -17.75 -3.39 15.74
CA LEU A 228 -18.99 -3.10 15.01
C LEU A 228 -20.23 -3.47 15.84
N GLU A 229 -20.21 -4.66 16.46
CA GLU A 229 -21.28 -5.12 17.34
C GLU A 229 -21.44 -4.20 18.56
N SER A 230 -20.32 -3.73 19.12
CA SER A 230 -20.31 -2.85 20.31
C SER A 230 -20.94 -1.48 20.05
N ILE A 231 -20.85 -0.98 18.81
CA ILE A 231 -21.47 0.27 18.36
C ILE A 231 -22.87 0.05 17.77
N GLY A 232 -23.39 -1.19 17.80
CA GLY A 232 -24.75 -1.50 17.36
C GLY A 232 -24.93 -1.59 15.85
N VAL A 233 -23.87 -1.83 15.08
CA VAL A 233 -23.95 -2.12 13.64
C VAL A 233 -24.28 -3.59 13.44
N ASN A 234 -25.33 -3.88 12.68
CA ASN A 234 -25.75 -5.24 12.37
C ASN A 234 -25.26 -5.64 10.98
N GLY A 235 -23.99 -6.05 10.90
CA GLY A 235 -23.37 -6.60 9.70
C GLY A 235 -22.15 -7.43 10.05
N THR A 236 -21.66 -8.18 9.06
CA THR A 236 -20.46 -9.00 9.20
C THR A 236 -19.31 -8.29 8.49
N TYR A 237 -18.25 -7.99 9.23
CA TYR A 237 -17.02 -7.47 8.67
C TYR A 237 -16.32 -8.56 7.86
N GLU A 238 -16.32 -8.38 6.55
CA GLU A 238 -15.53 -9.17 5.61
C GLU A 238 -14.49 -8.22 4.98
N PRO A 239 -13.19 -8.49 5.15
CA PRO A 239 -12.15 -7.73 4.45
C PRO A 239 -12.37 -7.79 2.93
N VAL A 240 -12.49 -6.63 2.29
CA VAL A 240 -12.66 -6.54 0.83
C VAL A 240 -11.43 -7.09 0.09
N TYR A 241 -10.25 -6.92 0.69
CA TYR A 241 -8.97 -7.35 0.15
C TYR A 241 -8.17 -8.05 1.24
N ASP A 242 -7.55 -9.17 0.92
CA ASP A 242 -6.60 -9.82 1.82
C ASP A 242 -5.28 -9.04 1.82
N LEU A 243 -5.04 -8.37 2.94
CA LEU A 243 -3.83 -7.58 3.21
C LEU A 243 -3.14 -8.09 4.49
N GLY A 244 -3.42 -9.34 4.91
CA GLY A 244 -2.84 -9.91 6.12
C GLY A 244 -1.31 -9.95 6.07
N PHE A 245 -0.72 -10.14 4.88
CA PHE A 245 0.73 -10.15 4.68
C PHE A 245 1.41 -8.81 5.06
N LEU A 246 0.68 -7.69 5.07
CA LEU A 246 1.23 -6.39 5.46
C LEU A 246 1.43 -6.27 6.98
N GLU A 247 0.79 -7.11 7.79
CA GLU A 247 0.91 -7.08 9.25
C GLU A 247 2.34 -7.39 9.73
N GLU A 248 3.10 -8.13 8.93
CA GLU A 248 4.51 -8.46 9.20
C GLU A 248 5.49 -7.42 8.61
N MET A 249 4.98 -6.42 7.88
CA MET A 249 5.81 -5.38 7.25
C MET A 249 5.95 -4.16 8.15
N ALA A 250 7.15 -3.60 8.20
CA ALA A 250 7.39 -2.31 8.82
C ALA A 250 6.81 -1.19 7.96
N PHE A 251 6.09 -0.26 8.59
CA PHE A 251 5.63 0.98 7.96
C PHE A 251 6.62 2.12 8.19
N SER A 252 6.89 2.91 7.15
CA SER A 252 7.64 4.17 7.19
C SER A 252 7.19 5.14 6.10
N SER A 253 7.77 6.34 6.08
CA SER A 253 7.61 7.36 5.03
C SER A 253 8.93 8.05 4.73
N SER A 254 9.01 8.72 3.58
CA SER A 254 10.13 9.58 3.17
C SER A 254 9.63 10.80 2.42
N GLU A 255 10.53 11.74 2.08
CA GLU A 255 10.20 12.92 1.27
C GLU A 255 9.54 12.54 -0.07
N ASP A 256 10.08 11.53 -0.76
CA ASP A 256 9.55 11.12 -2.08
C ASP A 256 8.34 10.17 -2.01
N TYR A 257 8.08 9.56 -0.84
CA TYR A 257 7.10 8.47 -0.71
C TYR A 257 6.34 8.58 0.62
N THR A 258 5.07 8.95 0.54
CA THR A 258 4.20 9.12 1.71
C THR A 258 3.97 7.80 2.46
N MET A 259 3.99 6.68 1.75
CA MET A 259 3.73 5.36 2.32
C MET A 259 4.74 4.33 1.83
N ILE A 260 5.45 3.71 2.77
CA ILE A 260 6.43 2.65 2.51
C ILE A 260 6.14 1.46 3.42
N PHE A 261 5.95 0.29 2.83
CA PHE A 261 5.91 -1.00 3.54
C PHE A 261 7.19 -1.76 3.25
N THR A 262 7.89 -2.25 4.28
CA THR A 262 9.14 -3.00 4.13
C THR A 262 9.13 -4.30 4.94
N SER A 263 9.40 -5.42 4.27
CA SER A 263 9.75 -6.72 4.86
C SER A 263 11.22 -7.04 4.60
N ALA A 264 11.66 -8.26 4.94
CA ALA A 264 13.01 -8.72 4.64
C ALA A 264 13.29 -8.83 3.13
N ASN A 265 12.28 -9.10 2.30
CA ASN A 265 12.44 -9.36 0.88
C ASN A 265 11.61 -8.42 -0.03
N ARG A 266 10.71 -7.60 0.52
CA ARG A 266 9.84 -6.71 -0.28
C ARG A 266 9.80 -5.32 0.30
N THR A 267 9.84 -4.33 -0.60
CA THR A 267 9.49 -2.95 -0.27
C THR A 267 8.46 -2.44 -1.26
N TYR A 268 7.37 -1.87 -0.78
CA TYR A 268 6.36 -1.18 -1.59
C TYR A 268 6.33 0.29 -1.19
N SER A 269 6.66 1.18 -2.12
CA SER A 269 6.73 2.62 -1.90
C SER A 269 5.72 3.35 -2.80
N PHE A 270 4.86 4.17 -2.19
CA PHE A 270 3.81 4.92 -2.88
C PHE A 270 4.04 6.42 -2.69
N SER A 271 4.09 7.15 -3.81
CA SER A 271 4.14 8.61 -3.82
C SER A 271 2.76 9.21 -3.55
N GLU A 272 2.69 10.49 -3.20
CA GLU A 272 1.43 11.18 -2.89
C GLU A 272 0.44 11.26 -4.06
N ASN A 273 0.93 11.26 -5.30
CA ASN A 273 0.15 11.42 -6.52
C ASN A 273 -0.24 10.08 -7.18
N PHE A 274 0.03 8.93 -6.55
CA PHE A 274 -0.24 7.62 -7.17
C PHE A 274 -1.74 7.35 -7.39
N THR A 275 -2.59 7.74 -6.44
CA THR A 275 -4.05 7.59 -6.56
C THR A 275 -4.80 8.55 -5.63
N ASP A 276 -6.03 8.90 -5.99
CA ASP A 276 -6.89 9.80 -5.20
C ASP A 276 -7.73 9.06 -4.13
N SER A 277 -7.62 7.73 -4.01
CA SER A 277 -8.38 6.95 -3.03
C SER A 277 -7.60 5.74 -2.50
N PRO A 278 -7.92 5.20 -1.31
CA PRO A 278 -7.24 4.02 -0.78
C PRO A 278 -7.46 2.73 -1.58
N THR A 279 -8.61 2.60 -2.24
CA THR A 279 -9.09 1.34 -2.84
C THR A 279 -8.14 0.77 -3.91
N PRO A 280 -7.62 1.55 -4.88
CA PRO A 280 -6.69 1.04 -5.88
C PRO A 280 -5.38 0.50 -5.30
N MET A 281 -4.86 1.08 -4.21
CA MET A 281 -3.67 0.56 -3.53
C MET A 281 -3.94 -0.79 -2.86
N MET A 282 -5.07 -0.90 -2.14
CA MET A 282 -5.47 -2.14 -1.48
C MET A 282 -5.71 -3.26 -2.51
N TYR A 283 -6.42 -2.94 -3.59
CA TYR A 283 -6.63 -3.83 -4.74
C TYR A 283 -5.32 -4.34 -5.32
N LEU A 284 -4.39 -3.42 -5.59
CA LEU A 284 -3.11 -3.76 -6.20
C LEU A 284 -2.29 -4.67 -5.29
N LEU A 285 -2.12 -4.32 -4.01
CA LEU A 285 -1.29 -5.06 -3.08
C LEU A 285 -1.81 -6.49 -2.86
N SER A 286 -3.13 -6.62 -2.64
CA SER A 286 -3.76 -7.92 -2.38
C SER A 286 -3.71 -8.85 -3.59
N ASN A 287 -4.13 -8.38 -4.76
CA ASN A 287 -4.16 -9.20 -5.96
C ASN A 287 -2.75 -9.43 -6.53
N PHE A 288 -1.81 -8.50 -6.36
CA PHE A 288 -0.43 -8.76 -6.74
C PHE A 288 0.20 -9.87 -5.87
N ASN A 289 0.00 -9.83 -4.55
CA ASN A 289 0.52 -10.88 -3.66
C ASN A 289 -0.05 -12.26 -4.06
N THR A 290 -1.38 -12.35 -4.15
CA THR A 290 -2.08 -13.59 -4.56
C THR A 290 -1.63 -14.06 -5.94
N GLY A 291 -1.53 -13.15 -6.90
CA GLY A 291 -1.14 -13.46 -8.27
C GLY A 291 0.29 -14.00 -8.37
N MET A 292 1.22 -13.43 -7.60
CA MET A 292 2.59 -13.92 -7.55
C MET A 292 2.68 -15.28 -6.85
N GLU A 293 1.90 -15.54 -5.81
CA GLU A 293 1.81 -16.87 -5.17
C GLU A 293 1.32 -17.93 -6.16
N ASN A 294 0.24 -17.65 -6.89
CA ASN A 294 -0.32 -18.53 -7.93
C ASN A 294 0.70 -18.79 -9.06
N MET A 295 1.30 -17.73 -9.59
CA MET A 295 2.29 -17.82 -10.66
C MET A 295 3.52 -18.62 -10.23
N MET A 296 4.05 -18.37 -9.02
CA MET A 296 5.20 -19.11 -8.50
C MET A 296 4.86 -20.58 -8.22
N ALA A 297 3.65 -20.88 -7.74
CA ALA A 297 3.17 -22.25 -7.57
C ALA A 297 3.04 -22.99 -8.91
N TYR A 298 2.51 -22.30 -9.94
CA TYR A 298 2.43 -22.84 -11.29
C TYR A 298 3.81 -23.16 -11.87
N ILE A 299 4.79 -22.24 -11.75
CA ILE A 299 6.16 -22.48 -12.23
C ILE A 299 6.81 -23.65 -11.49
N LYS A 300 6.58 -23.77 -10.18
CA LYS A 300 7.10 -24.87 -9.36
C LYS A 300 6.60 -26.23 -9.82
N ASP A 301 5.34 -26.33 -10.22
CA ASP A 301 4.74 -27.57 -10.72
C ASP A 301 5.15 -27.85 -12.18
N ALA A 302 5.02 -26.85 -13.05
CA ALA A 302 5.19 -27.01 -14.49
C ALA A 302 6.64 -26.97 -14.99
N ALA A 303 7.56 -26.34 -14.24
CA ALA A 303 8.97 -26.19 -14.60
C ALA A 303 9.88 -26.12 -13.35
N PRO A 304 9.97 -27.17 -12.52
CA PRO A 304 10.65 -27.14 -11.22
C PRO A 304 12.15 -26.78 -11.32
N GLY A 305 12.81 -27.15 -12.43
CA GLY A 305 14.21 -26.78 -12.68
C GLY A 305 14.42 -25.28 -12.87
N TYR A 306 13.43 -24.58 -13.43
CA TYR A 306 13.45 -23.12 -13.55
C TYR A 306 12.99 -22.44 -12.28
N PHE A 307 11.99 -23.00 -11.58
CA PHE A 307 11.62 -22.53 -10.24
C PHE A 307 12.84 -22.44 -9.31
N ALA A 308 13.65 -23.50 -9.25
CA ALA A 308 14.86 -23.53 -8.42
C ALA A 308 15.92 -22.48 -8.82
N GLN A 309 15.88 -21.97 -10.06
CA GLN A 309 16.78 -20.90 -10.52
C GLN A 309 16.28 -19.50 -10.15
N ILE A 310 14.97 -19.28 -10.19
CA ILE A 310 14.38 -17.96 -9.91
C ILE A 310 14.02 -17.75 -8.44
N GLU A 311 13.78 -18.82 -7.67
CA GLU A 311 13.42 -18.76 -6.25
C GLU A 311 14.41 -17.91 -5.45
N PRO A 312 15.76 -18.03 -5.61
CA PRO A 312 16.70 -17.16 -4.90
C PRO A 312 16.55 -15.67 -5.25
N THR A 313 16.18 -15.34 -6.49
CA THR A 313 15.93 -13.95 -6.93
C THR A 313 14.62 -13.44 -6.36
N TRP A 314 13.58 -14.29 -6.34
CA TRP A 314 12.31 -13.98 -5.71
C TRP A 314 12.48 -13.79 -4.20
N GLU A 315 13.23 -14.61 -3.50
CA GLU A 315 13.45 -14.46 -2.05
C GLU A 315 14.40 -13.31 -1.68
N ALA A 316 15.11 -12.73 -2.67
CA ALA A 316 15.94 -11.55 -2.44
C ALA A 316 15.09 -10.27 -2.31
N PRO A 317 15.64 -9.19 -1.72
CA PRO A 317 14.98 -7.89 -1.68
C PRO A 317 14.62 -7.36 -3.08
N ILE A 318 13.34 -7.05 -3.27
CA ILE A 318 12.80 -6.37 -4.46
C ILE A 318 12.04 -5.11 -4.02
N TYR A 319 12.31 -4.00 -4.70
CA TYR A 319 11.76 -2.68 -4.41
C TYR A 319 10.76 -2.28 -5.48
N TYR A 320 9.51 -2.07 -5.09
CA TYR A 320 8.41 -1.63 -5.94
C TYR A 320 8.09 -0.16 -5.65
N TYR A 321 8.15 0.67 -6.68
CA TYR A 321 7.88 2.10 -6.60
C TYR A 321 6.66 2.43 -7.44
N PHE A 322 5.66 3.03 -6.81
CA PHE A 322 4.39 3.42 -7.41
C PHE A 322 4.31 4.95 -7.42
N ASP A 323 4.40 5.54 -8.60
CA ASP A 323 4.48 6.98 -8.78
C ASP A 323 3.68 7.45 -10.01
N GLY A 324 2.65 8.27 -9.75
CA GLY A 324 1.72 8.76 -10.76
C GLY A 324 2.35 9.69 -11.81
N ASP A 325 3.53 10.25 -11.55
CA ASP A 325 4.25 11.12 -12.51
C ASP A 325 5.08 10.31 -13.52
N LEU A 326 5.21 9.00 -13.31
CA LEU A 326 5.88 8.12 -14.25
C LEU A 326 5.11 8.02 -15.56
N ARG A 327 5.85 8.04 -16.68
CA ARG A 327 5.24 7.91 -18.02
C ARG A 327 4.92 6.46 -18.40
N ARG A 328 5.66 5.50 -17.86
CA ARG A 328 5.55 4.07 -18.18
C ARG A 328 6.21 3.24 -17.09
N SER A 329 5.82 1.97 -17.01
CA SER A 329 6.50 1.00 -16.17
C SER A 329 7.91 0.71 -16.70
N TYR A 330 8.84 0.40 -15.79
CA TYR A 330 10.17 -0.09 -16.13
C TYR A 330 10.85 -0.76 -14.94
N SER A 331 11.87 -1.56 -15.21
CA SER A 331 12.75 -2.15 -14.20
C SER A 331 14.17 -1.57 -14.25
N GLU A 332 14.82 -1.49 -13.10
CA GLU A 332 16.25 -1.23 -12.92
C GLU A 332 16.90 -2.43 -12.21
N PRO A 333 17.28 -3.49 -12.95
CA PRO A 333 17.72 -4.75 -12.36
C PRO A 333 18.94 -4.63 -11.43
N SER A 334 19.84 -3.68 -11.71
CA SER A 334 21.02 -3.43 -10.86
C SER A 334 20.70 -2.93 -9.45
N LYS A 335 19.47 -2.44 -9.24
CA LYS A 335 18.97 -2.01 -7.93
C LYS A 335 17.81 -2.87 -7.43
N ALA A 336 17.50 -3.99 -8.10
CA ALA A 336 16.32 -4.80 -7.82
C ALA A 336 15.03 -3.96 -7.72
N SER A 337 14.92 -2.91 -8.53
CA SER A 337 13.88 -1.89 -8.42
C SER A 337 12.94 -1.94 -9.63
N LEU A 338 11.64 -1.85 -9.40
CA LEU A 338 10.60 -1.81 -10.42
C LEU A 338 9.69 -0.61 -10.17
N TYR A 339 9.33 0.09 -11.24
CA TYR A 339 8.65 1.39 -11.20
C TYR A 339 7.35 1.33 -11.99
N PHE A 340 6.26 1.84 -11.43
CA PHE A 340 4.91 1.71 -11.98
C PHE A 340 4.13 3.03 -11.91
N PRO A 341 3.52 3.47 -13.03
CA PRO A 341 2.76 4.72 -13.10
C PRO A 341 1.30 4.58 -12.67
N SER A 342 0.83 3.35 -12.48
CA SER A 342 -0.59 3.06 -12.32
C SER A 342 -0.79 1.75 -11.57
N TYR A 343 -2.03 1.48 -11.19
CA TYR A 343 -2.44 0.28 -10.48
C TYR A 343 -2.82 -0.90 -11.40
N SER A 344 -2.26 -0.96 -12.62
CA SER A 344 -2.47 -2.08 -13.55
C SER A 344 -1.73 -3.34 -13.07
N LEU A 345 -2.48 -4.40 -12.74
CA LEU A 345 -1.91 -5.66 -12.27
C LEU A 345 -1.18 -6.39 -13.38
N SER A 346 -1.73 -6.38 -14.61
CA SER A 346 -1.07 -6.96 -15.77
C SER A 346 0.34 -6.41 -15.96
N ASN A 347 0.52 -5.08 -15.93
CA ASN A 347 1.84 -4.45 -16.03
C ASN A 347 2.78 -4.83 -14.88
N LEU A 348 2.26 -4.92 -13.65
CA LEU A 348 3.05 -5.25 -12.47
C LEU A 348 3.59 -6.69 -12.51
N ILE A 349 2.73 -7.65 -12.85
CA ILE A 349 3.10 -9.05 -13.01
C ILE A 349 3.97 -9.25 -14.24
N TYR A 350 3.69 -8.53 -15.34
CA TYR A 350 4.50 -8.54 -16.55
C TYR A 350 5.95 -8.12 -16.27
N GLU A 351 6.17 -6.95 -15.65
CA GLU A 351 7.52 -6.46 -15.35
C GLU A 351 8.23 -7.33 -14.31
N THR A 352 7.48 -7.86 -13.33
CA THR A 352 8.05 -8.79 -12.35
C THR A 352 8.48 -10.10 -13.02
N THR A 353 7.70 -10.59 -13.99
CA THR A 353 8.06 -11.78 -14.78
C THR A 353 9.35 -11.54 -15.57
N LEU A 354 9.47 -10.39 -16.25
CA LEU A 354 10.69 -10.03 -16.98
C LEU A 354 11.90 -9.84 -16.06
N TYR A 355 11.69 -9.40 -14.81
CA TYR A 355 12.75 -9.32 -13.81
C TYR A 355 13.23 -10.72 -13.38
N LEU A 356 12.31 -11.66 -13.17
CA LEU A 356 12.64 -13.04 -12.77
C LEU A 356 13.25 -13.85 -13.92
N PHE A 357 12.84 -13.57 -15.17
CA PHE A 357 13.33 -14.21 -16.39
C PHE A 357 13.96 -13.16 -17.32
N PRO A 358 15.16 -12.64 -16.98
CA PRO A 358 15.78 -11.57 -17.73
C PRO A 358 16.16 -12.03 -19.15
N GLU A 359 15.98 -11.13 -20.12
CA GLU A 359 16.33 -11.40 -21.51
C GLU A 359 17.83 -11.67 -21.67
N PRO A 360 18.23 -12.64 -22.50
CA PRO A 360 19.64 -12.90 -22.76
C PRO A 360 20.29 -11.70 -23.48
N LYS A 361 21.58 -11.49 -23.22
CA LYS A 361 22.33 -10.43 -23.87
C LYS A 361 22.29 -10.60 -25.39
N SER A 362 21.99 -9.50 -26.09
CA SER A 362 21.84 -9.45 -27.56
C SER A 362 20.59 -10.16 -28.08
N GLU A 363 19.54 -10.28 -27.27
CA GLU A 363 18.22 -10.74 -27.73
C GLU A 363 17.71 -9.91 -28.92
N THR A 364 17.13 -10.62 -29.88
CA THR A 364 16.56 -10.08 -31.12
C THR A 364 15.11 -10.52 -31.36
N GLN A 365 14.61 -11.53 -30.66
CA GLN A 365 13.25 -12.08 -30.72
C GLN A 365 12.48 -11.70 -29.45
N VAL A 366 12.23 -10.39 -29.27
CA VAL A 366 11.57 -9.81 -28.08
C VAL A 366 10.18 -10.40 -27.83
N TRP A 367 9.50 -10.88 -28.88
CA TRP A 367 8.16 -11.46 -28.76
C TRP A 367 8.06 -12.60 -27.73
N LYS A 368 9.12 -13.39 -27.53
CA LYS A 368 9.06 -14.54 -26.63
C LYS A 368 9.02 -14.10 -25.15
N SER A 369 9.72 -13.03 -24.80
CA SER A 369 9.70 -12.46 -23.45
C SER A 369 8.33 -11.81 -23.18
N VAL A 370 7.81 -11.08 -24.17
CA VAL A 370 6.47 -10.48 -24.12
C VAL A 370 5.42 -11.57 -23.94
N GLY A 371 5.41 -12.57 -24.83
CA GLY A 371 4.45 -13.66 -24.79
C GLY A 371 4.54 -14.49 -23.50
N LEU A 372 5.76 -14.71 -22.97
CA LEU A 372 5.95 -15.36 -21.68
C LEU A 372 5.36 -14.54 -20.53
N ALA A 373 5.62 -13.24 -20.48
CA ALA A 373 5.14 -12.37 -19.42
C ALA A 373 3.62 -12.22 -19.43
N GLU A 374 3.00 -12.09 -20.61
CA GLU A 374 1.54 -12.10 -20.75
C GLU A 374 0.94 -13.46 -20.37
N TYR A 375 1.59 -14.56 -20.77
CA TYR A 375 1.15 -15.91 -20.38
C TYR A 375 1.21 -16.11 -18.86
N MET A 376 2.31 -15.68 -18.22
CA MET A 376 2.47 -15.75 -16.77
C MET A 376 1.44 -14.91 -16.02
N PHE A 377 1.07 -13.74 -16.55
CA PHE A 377 -0.03 -12.95 -16.00
C PHE A 377 -1.35 -13.73 -15.99
N THR A 378 -1.67 -14.48 -17.04
CA THR A 378 -2.89 -15.33 -17.03
C THR A 378 -2.81 -16.49 -16.04
N MET A 379 -1.61 -16.97 -15.71
CA MET A 379 -1.40 -18.00 -14.68
C MET A 379 -1.40 -17.45 -13.26
N ALA A 380 -1.31 -16.13 -13.10
CA ALA A 380 -1.50 -15.48 -11.80
C ALA A 380 -2.95 -15.60 -11.31
N ASP A 381 -3.91 -15.81 -12.22
CA ASP A 381 -5.32 -16.10 -11.90
C ASP A 381 -5.92 -15.10 -10.91
N VAL A 382 -5.72 -13.81 -11.19
CA VAL A 382 -6.26 -12.70 -10.40
C VAL A 382 -7.04 -11.74 -11.29
N PRO A 383 -8.14 -11.16 -10.81
CA PRO A 383 -8.94 -10.24 -11.61
C PRO A 383 -8.12 -9.01 -12.04
N ASP A 384 -8.33 -8.52 -13.27
CA ASP A 384 -7.76 -7.25 -13.73
C ASP A 384 -8.85 -6.27 -14.20
N LEU A 385 -8.93 -5.12 -13.50
CA LEU A 385 -9.89 -4.07 -13.79
C LEU A 385 -9.78 -3.52 -15.22
N GLY A 386 -8.55 -3.43 -15.75
CA GLY A 386 -8.31 -2.97 -17.12
C GLY A 386 -8.94 -3.91 -18.15
N LEU A 387 -8.84 -5.22 -17.93
CA LEU A 387 -9.50 -6.22 -18.77
C LEU A 387 -11.02 -6.26 -18.56
N TYR A 388 -11.49 -6.14 -17.33
CA TYR A 388 -12.93 -6.12 -17.03
C TYR A 388 -13.65 -4.92 -17.63
N ASN A 389 -12.95 -3.81 -17.82
CA ASN A 389 -13.51 -2.64 -18.48
C ASN A 389 -13.96 -2.92 -19.93
N TYR A 390 -13.41 -3.94 -20.63
CA TYR A 390 -13.93 -4.34 -21.94
C TYR A 390 -15.35 -4.90 -21.90
N PHE A 391 -15.85 -5.32 -20.74
CA PHE A 391 -17.22 -5.78 -20.57
C PHE A 391 -18.10 -4.72 -19.93
N SER A 392 -17.52 -3.81 -19.14
CA SER A 392 -18.23 -2.66 -18.54
C SER A 392 -18.49 -1.51 -19.53
N LEU A 393 -17.74 -1.42 -20.62
CA LEU A 393 -17.93 -0.42 -21.67
C LEU A 393 -19.03 -0.85 -22.65
N SER A 394 -19.97 0.05 -22.94
CA SER A 394 -20.92 -0.16 -24.04
C SER A 394 -20.22 0.09 -25.37
N ALA A 395 -20.35 -0.84 -26.32
CA ALA A 395 -19.84 -0.64 -27.69
C ALA A 395 -20.47 0.59 -28.37
N ASP A 396 -21.67 1.01 -27.94
CA ASP A 396 -22.35 2.23 -28.42
C ASP A 396 -21.62 3.52 -28.00
N ASP A 397 -20.76 3.45 -26.98
CA ASP A 397 -19.94 4.58 -26.53
C ASP A 397 -18.64 4.73 -27.34
N LEU A 398 -18.34 3.75 -28.21
CA LEU A 398 -17.19 3.75 -29.11
C LEU A 398 -17.62 4.00 -30.56
N THR A 399 -16.68 4.41 -31.40
CA THR A 399 -16.92 4.60 -32.83
C THR A 399 -15.82 3.98 -33.67
N GLY A 400 -16.12 3.68 -34.94
CA GLY A 400 -15.11 3.20 -35.88
C GLY A 400 -14.53 1.84 -35.51
N ASN A 401 -13.21 1.70 -35.65
CA ASN A 401 -12.51 0.43 -35.47
C ASN A 401 -12.49 -0.04 -34.01
N ASP A 402 -12.46 0.87 -33.03
CA ASP A 402 -12.50 0.50 -31.60
C ASP A 402 -13.82 -0.21 -31.24
N ALA A 403 -14.95 0.26 -31.78
CA ALA A 403 -16.25 -0.40 -31.59
C ALA A 403 -16.30 -1.79 -32.26
N LEU A 404 -15.73 -1.92 -33.46
CA LEU A 404 -15.64 -3.20 -34.17
C LEU A 404 -14.78 -4.21 -33.40
N PHE A 405 -13.62 -3.76 -32.90
CA PHE A 405 -12.73 -4.57 -32.08
C PHE A 405 -13.41 -5.05 -30.80
N LEU A 406 -14.02 -4.13 -30.04
CA LEU A 406 -14.68 -4.46 -28.79
C LEU A 406 -15.83 -5.45 -29.00
N THR A 407 -16.66 -5.23 -30.02
CA THR A 407 -17.77 -6.13 -30.35
C THR A 407 -17.26 -7.53 -30.68
N ALA A 408 -16.25 -7.64 -31.54
CA ALA A 408 -15.69 -8.94 -31.94
C ALA A 408 -14.99 -9.65 -30.76
N LEU A 409 -14.33 -8.92 -29.87
CA LEU A 409 -13.74 -9.44 -28.64
C LEU A 409 -14.82 -10.03 -27.72
N GLN A 410 -15.89 -9.27 -27.46
CA GLN A 410 -17.00 -9.71 -26.62
C GLN A 410 -17.72 -10.92 -27.24
N GLU A 411 -17.97 -10.91 -28.56
CA GLU A 411 -18.56 -12.05 -29.27
C GLU A 411 -17.70 -13.31 -29.16
N TYR A 412 -16.37 -13.17 -29.28
CA TYR A 412 -15.45 -14.29 -29.09
C TYR A 412 -15.52 -14.84 -27.67
N TYR A 413 -15.39 -13.97 -26.66
CA TYR A 413 -15.44 -14.35 -25.25
C TYR A 413 -16.75 -15.08 -24.92
N LEU A 414 -17.89 -14.51 -25.34
CA LEU A 414 -19.22 -15.06 -25.09
C LEU A 414 -19.52 -16.37 -25.86
N SER A 415 -18.69 -16.72 -26.84
CA SER A 415 -18.77 -18.02 -27.50
C SER A 415 -18.16 -19.16 -26.67
N LYS A 416 -17.39 -18.83 -25.62
CA LYS A 416 -16.62 -19.77 -24.79
C LYS A 416 -16.99 -19.72 -23.31
N SER A 417 -17.40 -18.55 -22.81
CA SER A 417 -17.77 -18.33 -21.42
C SER A 417 -19.03 -17.48 -21.30
N ASP A 418 -19.62 -17.44 -20.10
CA ASP A 418 -20.72 -16.56 -19.78
C ASP A 418 -20.23 -15.10 -19.61
N TYR A 419 -21.13 -14.13 -19.74
CA TYR A 419 -20.79 -12.72 -19.51
C TYR A 419 -20.32 -12.52 -18.06
N PRO A 420 -19.17 -11.87 -17.81
CA PRO A 420 -18.67 -11.68 -16.45
C PRO A 420 -19.52 -10.63 -15.73
N GLU A 421 -20.37 -11.05 -14.79
CA GLU A 421 -21.25 -10.15 -14.04
C GLU A 421 -20.49 -9.29 -13.01
N THR A 422 -19.38 -9.83 -12.51
CA THR A 422 -18.48 -9.16 -11.57
C THR A 422 -17.03 -9.26 -12.02
N LEU A 423 -16.17 -8.42 -11.43
CA LEU A 423 -14.74 -8.40 -11.68
C LEU A 423 -14.08 -9.78 -11.44
N ASN A 424 -14.58 -10.57 -10.49
CA ASN A 424 -14.03 -11.88 -10.17
C ASN A 424 -14.45 -12.99 -11.16
N ASP A 425 -15.44 -12.73 -12.02
CA ASP A 425 -15.95 -13.71 -12.99
C ASP A 425 -15.16 -13.69 -14.32
N ILE A 426 -14.22 -12.76 -14.47
CA ILE A 426 -13.47 -12.58 -15.71
C ILE A 426 -12.38 -13.65 -15.88
N ASP A 427 -12.34 -14.26 -17.06
CA ASP A 427 -11.22 -15.10 -17.49
C ASP A 427 -10.24 -14.25 -18.31
N ASN A 428 -9.16 -13.79 -17.67
CA ASN A 428 -8.13 -12.97 -18.31
C ASN A 428 -7.50 -13.68 -19.52
N GLY A 429 -7.30 -15.00 -19.44
CA GLY A 429 -6.72 -15.78 -20.54
C GLY A 429 -7.64 -15.78 -21.76
N LEU A 430 -8.93 -15.94 -21.55
CA LEU A 430 -9.93 -15.89 -22.61
C LEU A 430 -10.06 -14.48 -23.22
N VAL A 431 -9.90 -13.42 -22.41
CA VAL A 431 -9.86 -12.05 -22.94
C VAL A 431 -8.65 -11.87 -23.86
N TYR A 432 -7.45 -12.25 -23.44
CA TYR A 432 -6.24 -12.16 -24.28
C TYR A 432 -6.36 -13.05 -25.54
N GLU A 433 -6.90 -14.26 -25.41
CA GLU A 433 -7.20 -15.12 -26.56
C GLU A 433 -8.15 -14.44 -27.53
N GLY A 434 -9.23 -13.83 -27.04
CA GLY A 434 -10.17 -13.07 -27.88
C GLY A 434 -9.50 -11.90 -28.59
N MET A 435 -8.67 -11.12 -27.89
CA MET A 435 -7.93 -10.01 -28.51
C MET A 435 -7.02 -10.49 -29.63
N ALA A 436 -6.28 -11.58 -29.40
CA ALA A 436 -5.40 -12.19 -30.39
C ALA A 436 -6.19 -12.70 -31.60
N MET A 437 -7.31 -13.37 -31.37
CA MET A 437 -8.16 -13.90 -32.44
C MET A 437 -8.76 -12.80 -33.30
N VAL A 438 -9.20 -11.69 -32.70
CA VAL A 438 -9.68 -10.52 -33.44
C VAL A 438 -8.57 -9.90 -34.30
N ALA A 439 -7.37 -9.70 -33.72
CA ALA A 439 -6.23 -9.13 -34.44
C ALA A 439 -5.77 -10.01 -35.61
N LEU A 440 -5.60 -11.32 -35.38
CA LEU A 440 -5.15 -12.28 -36.40
C LEU A 440 -6.15 -12.44 -37.55
N SER A 441 -7.45 -12.36 -37.25
CA SER A 441 -8.52 -12.45 -38.25
C SER A 441 -8.72 -11.13 -39.01
N ASN A 442 -8.22 -10.02 -38.48
CA ASN A 442 -8.39 -8.68 -39.06
C ASN A 442 -7.06 -7.91 -39.11
N PRO A 443 -6.07 -8.34 -39.93
CA PRO A 443 -4.71 -7.79 -39.92
C PRO A 443 -4.57 -6.34 -40.40
N LEU A 444 -5.67 -5.72 -40.87
CA LEU A 444 -5.73 -4.31 -41.27
C LEU A 444 -6.48 -3.44 -40.25
N LEU A 445 -6.98 -4.03 -39.17
CA LEU A 445 -7.67 -3.32 -38.10
C LEU A 445 -6.65 -2.49 -37.32
N ASP A 446 -6.90 -1.19 -37.23
CA ASP A 446 -6.08 -0.25 -36.45
C ASP A 446 -6.99 0.44 -35.43
N ILE A 447 -6.68 0.27 -34.15
CA ILE A 447 -7.46 0.78 -33.02
C ILE A 447 -6.60 1.72 -32.19
N GLU A 448 -7.25 2.66 -31.50
CA GLU A 448 -6.57 3.56 -30.59
C GLU A 448 -6.45 2.93 -29.19
N TYR A 449 -7.42 2.11 -28.79
CA TYR A 449 -7.45 1.54 -27.44
C TYR A 449 -7.98 0.09 -27.38
N PRO A 450 -7.18 -0.89 -26.88
CA PRO A 450 -5.78 -0.78 -26.50
C PRO A 450 -4.88 -0.92 -27.73
N ARG A 451 -4.08 0.10 -28.04
CA ARG A 451 -3.17 0.09 -29.20
C ARG A 451 -2.27 -1.15 -29.29
N MET A 452 -1.90 -1.75 -28.15
CA MET A 452 -1.06 -2.96 -28.08
C MET A 452 -1.71 -4.21 -28.71
N ALA A 453 -3.02 -4.23 -28.90
CA ALA A 453 -3.71 -5.37 -29.50
C ALA A 453 -3.53 -5.46 -31.02
N THR A 454 -3.32 -4.33 -31.71
CA THR A 454 -3.16 -4.29 -33.17
C THR A 454 -1.78 -3.81 -33.63
N TRP A 455 -0.93 -3.32 -32.72
CA TRP A 455 0.41 -2.85 -33.04
C TRP A 455 1.46 -3.95 -32.84
N PRO A 456 2.30 -4.24 -33.85
CA PRO A 456 3.40 -5.18 -33.68
C PRO A 456 4.31 -4.78 -32.52
N ILE A 457 4.84 -5.76 -31.79
CA ILE A 457 5.74 -5.55 -30.65
C ILE A 457 6.92 -4.65 -31.05
N ALA A 458 7.50 -4.87 -32.23
CA ALA A 458 8.61 -4.04 -32.73
C ALA A 458 8.20 -2.57 -32.97
N ALA A 459 6.95 -2.31 -33.36
CA ALA A 459 6.39 -0.96 -33.52
C ALA A 459 6.14 -0.29 -32.16
N PHE A 460 5.49 -1.02 -31.26
CA PHE A 460 5.15 -0.55 -29.93
C PHE A 460 6.39 -0.19 -29.09
N THR A 461 7.48 -0.95 -29.27
CA THR A 461 8.78 -0.72 -28.63
C THR A 461 9.67 0.30 -29.35
N ASN A 462 9.20 0.90 -30.47
CA ASN A 462 9.96 1.80 -31.35
C ASN A 462 11.28 1.19 -31.88
N GLN A 463 11.27 -0.11 -32.17
CA GLN A 463 12.44 -0.88 -32.58
C GLN A 463 12.26 -1.62 -33.91
N GLU A 464 11.29 -1.20 -34.74
CA GLU A 464 10.99 -1.79 -36.05
C GLU A 464 12.23 -1.99 -36.92
N ASN A 465 13.05 -0.94 -37.05
CA ASN A 465 14.29 -0.97 -37.84
C ASN A 465 15.32 -1.98 -37.34
N LYS A 466 15.19 -2.44 -36.08
CA LYS A 466 16.13 -3.35 -35.42
C LYS A 466 15.61 -4.78 -35.38
N TYR A 467 14.30 -4.95 -35.16
CA TYR A 467 13.73 -6.23 -34.74
C TYR A 467 12.66 -6.81 -35.66
N LEU A 468 12.04 -6.01 -36.56
CA LEU A 468 10.94 -6.50 -37.40
C LEU A 468 11.35 -7.64 -38.35
N ALA A 469 12.64 -7.71 -38.72
CA ALA A 469 13.15 -8.75 -39.61
C ALA A 469 13.28 -10.15 -38.96
N TYR A 470 13.12 -10.26 -37.64
CA TYR A 470 13.24 -11.53 -36.92
C TYR A 470 11.85 -12.18 -36.72
N PRO A 471 11.75 -13.52 -36.90
CA PRO A 471 10.48 -14.23 -36.74
C PRO A 471 9.81 -13.95 -35.39
N GLY A 472 8.49 -13.73 -35.42
CA GLY A 472 7.64 -13.47 -34.25
C GLY A 472 7.55 -12.02 -33.80
N ASN A 473 8.49 -11.14 -34.16
CA ASN A 473 8.41 -9.72 -33.75
C ASN A 473 7.38 -8.88 -34.52
N SER A 474 6.76 -9.46 -35.56
CA SER A 474 5.59 -8.90 -36.22
C SER A 474 4.29 -9.13 -35.44
N LEU A 475 4.32 -10.02 -34.44
CA LEU A 475 3.16 -10.30 -33.59
C LEU A 475 2.85 -9.09 -32.70
N THR A 476 1.58 -8.91 -32.38
CA THR A 476 1.12 -8.01 -31.31
C THR A 476 1.27 -8.66 -29.92
N TYR A 477 1.00 -7.94 -28.84
CA TYR A 477 1.10 -8.47 -27.48
C TYR A 477 0.15 -9.67 -27.26
N PRO A 478 -1.17 -9.56 -27.57
CA PRO A 478 -2.08 -10.70 -27.49
C PRO A 478 -1.71 -11.85 -28.43
N GLU A 479 -1.21 -11.57 -29.63
CA GLU A 479 -0.78 -12.61 -30.56
C GLU A 479 0.42 -13.40 -30.04
N ALA A 480 1.40 -12.70 -29.42
CA ALA A 480 2.53 -13.34 -28.76
C ALA A 480 2.09 -14.17 -27.55
N TYR A 481 1.13 -13.67 -26.75
CA TYR A 481 0.49 -14.45 -25.69
C TYR A 481 -0.08 -15.76 -26.24
N LEU A 482 -0.94 -15.69 -27.25
CA LEU A 482 -1.67 -16.85 -27.73
C LEU A 482 -0.74 -17.89 -28.38
N PHE A 483 0.29 -17.41 -29.09
CA PHE A 483 1.31 -18.30 -29.64
C PHE A 483 2.18 -18.93 -28.54
N THR A 484 2.56 -18.18 -27.49
CA THR A 484 3.25 -18.76 -26.32
C THR A 484 2.37 -19.79 -25.61
N LYS A 485 1.09 -19.50 -25.41
CA LYS A 485 0.12 -20.44 -24.85
C LYS A 485 0.08 -21.74 -25.66
N TYR A 486 -0.02 -21.64 -26.98
CA TYR A 486 0.05 -22.80 -27.87
C TYR A 486 1.34 -23.62 -27.68
N LEU A 487 2.50 -22.95 -27.61
CA LEU A 487 3.78 -23.64 -27.39
C LEU A 487 3.85 -24.32 -26.03
N VAL A 488 3.34 -23.68 -24.97
CA VAL A 488 3.29 -24.26 -23.62
C VAL A 488 2.31 -25.45 -23.57
N ASP A 489 1.15 -25.35 -24.21
CA ASP A 489 0.15 -26.43 -24.22
C ASP A 489 0.67 -27.70 -24.94
N ILE A 490 1.49 -27.53 -25.99
CA ILE A 490 2.00 -28.66 -26.80
C ILE A 490 3.34 -29.19 -26.28
N PHE A 491 4.25 -28.32 -25.88
CA PHE A 491 5.65 -28.67 -25.56
C PHE A 491 5.98 -28.52 -24.07
N GLY A 492 5.12 -27.87 -23.28
CA GLY A 492 5.31 -27.62 -21.86
C GLY A 492 6.04 -26.32 -21.56
N LEU A 493 5.86 -25.82 -20.33
CA LEU A 493 6.47 -24.57 -19.88
C LEU A 493 7.99 -24.63 -19.88
N GLU A 494 8.57 -25.77 -19.49
CA GLU A 494 10.03 -25.95 -19.43
C GLU A 494 10.69 -25.70 -20.80
N SER A 495 10.08 -26.19 -21.89
CA SER A 495 10.56 -25.91 -23.25
C SER A 495 10.44 -24.42 -23.60
N MET A 496 9.35 -23.76 -23.22
CA MET A 496 9.23 -22.31 -23.47
C MET A 496 10.30 -21.51 -22.72
N LEU A 497 10.55 -21.82 -21.46
CA LEU A 497 11.58 -21.17 -20.64
C LEU A 497 13.00 -21.46 -21.16
N ASP A 498 13.26 -22.67 -21.64
CA ASP A 498 14.51 -23.04 -22.32
C ASP A 498 14.76 -22.15 -23.54
N TYR A 499 13.76 -22.02 -24.41
CA TYR A 499 13.86 -21.14 -25.57
C TYR A 499 14.06 -19.66 -25.18
N CYS A 500 13.38 -19.18 -24.13
CA CYS A 500 13.56 -17.82 -23.63
C CYS A 500 15.01 -17.53 -23.20
N SER A 501 15.76 -18.55 -22.76
CA SER A 501 17.16 -18.38 -22.33
C SER A 501 18.18 -18.18 -23.47
N TYR A 502 17.80 -18.38 -24.73
CA TYR A 502 18.71 -18.34 -25.90
C TYR A 502 18.45 -17.17 -26.85
N SER A 503 19.50 -16.50 -27.33
CA SER A 503 19.37 -15.36 -28.25
C SER A 503 19.34 -15.71 -29.75
N SER A 504 19.25 -16.99 -30.15
CA SER A 504 19.36 -17.41 -31.55
C SER A 504 18.10 -18.10 -32.09
N ALA A 505 17.76 -17.82 -33.35
CA ALA A 505 16.63 -18.46 -34.04
C ALA A 505 16.78 -19.98 -34.19
N THR A 506 18.02 -20.49 -34.22
CA THR A 506 18.28 -21.95 -34.20
C THR A 506 17.87 -22.60 -32.89
N ALA A 507 17.77 -21.84 -31.81
CA ALA A 507 17.30 -22.37 -30.53
C ALA A 507 15.83 -22.80 -30.60
N PHE A 508 15.00 -22.11 -31.40
CA PHE A 508 13.59 -22.48 -31.56
C PHE A 508 13.45 -23.93 -32.06
N GLU A 509 14.12 -24.27 -33.17
CA GLU A 509 14.03 -25.62 -33.76
C GLU A 509 14.66 -26.67 -32.85
N ASN A 510 15.74 -26.33 -32.14
CA ASN A 510 16.37 -27.25 -31.18
C ASN A 510 15.45 -27.55 -29.98
N THR A 511 14.70 -26.55 -29.50
CA THR A 511 13.84 -26.68 -28.33
C THR A 511 12.50 -27.32 -28.66
N PHE A 512 11.86 -26.95 -29.77
CA PHE A 512 10.52 -27.41 -30.14
C PHE A 512 10.50 -28.52 -31.21
N GLY A 513 11.64 -28.80 -31.85
CA GLY A 513 11.74 -29.85 -32.88
C GLY A 513 11.07 -29.50 -34.22
N LEU A 514 10.62 -28.25 -34.40
CA LEU A 514 10.00 -27.73 -35.61
C LEU A 514 10.55 -26.34 -35.93
N SER A 515 10.53 -25.94 -37.20
CA SER A 515 10.85 -24.56 -37.55
C SER A 515 9.79 -23.60 -36.99
N PHE A 516 10.16 -22.33 -36.76
CA PHE A 516 9.21 -21.31 -36.31
C PHE A 516 7.98 -21.23 -37.23
N TYR A 517 8.18 -21.27 -38.56
CA TYR A 517 7.10 -21.14 -39.52
C TYR A 517 6.16 -22.34 -39.53
N ASP A 518 6.69 -23.55 -39.33
CA ASP A 518 5.85 -24.76 -39.21
C ASP A 518 5.03 -24.72 -37.92
N ALA A 519 5.67 -24.39 -36.80
CA ALA A 519 4.98 -24.22 -35.52
C ALA A 519 3.89 -23.12 -35.58
N PHE A 520 4.17 -22.02 -36.27
CA PHE A 520 3.21 -20.93 -36.47
C PHE A 520 2.05 -21.34 -37.39
N ALA A 521 2.30 -22.14 -38.43
CA ALA A 521 1.25 -22.67 -39.29
C ALA A 521 0.35 -23.66 -38.52
N ASP A 522 0.94 -24.55 -37.71
CA ASP A 522 0.19 -25.48 -36.86
C ASP A 522 -0.64 -24.72 -35.81
N PHE A 523 -0.08 -23.67 -35.21
CA PHE A 523 -0.80 -22.74 -34.33
C PHE A 523 -2.02 -22.13 -35.04
N ARG A 524 -1.85 -21.55 -36.23
CA ARG A 524 -2.97 -20.96 -36.99
C ARG A 524 -4.06 -21.97 -37.30
N ALA A 525 -3.68 -23.21 -37.62
CA ALA A 525 -4.60 -24.30 -37.86
C ALA A 525 -5.35 -24.72 -36.58
N ALA A 526 -4.66 -24.80 -35.44
CA ALA A 526 -5.26 -25.16 -34.15
C ALA A 526 -6.37 -24.19 -33.72
N TYR A 527 -6.22 -22.90 -34.03
CA TYR A 527 -7.19 -21.85 -33.73
C TYR A 527 -8.13 -21.49 -34.90
N SER A 528 -8.04 -22.20 -36.04
CA SER A 528 -8.89 -21.94 -37.22
C SER A 528 -8.84 -20.51 -37.75
N ILE A 529 -7.68 -19.85 -37.69
CA ILE A 529 -7.49 -18.44 -38.06
C ILE A 529 -7.64 -18.18 -39.58
N ASP A 530 -7.43 -19.21 -40.40
CA ASP A 530 -7.42 -19.12 -41.88
C ASP A 530 -8.65 -19.73 -42.57
N ASN A 531 -9.70 -20.10 -41.82
CA ASN A 531 -10.91 -20.74 -42.36
C ASN A 531 -12.06 -19.78 -42.66
#